data_AF-A0A352FUE2-F1
#
_entry.id   AF-A0A352FUE2-F1
#
_cell.length_a   1.000
_cell.length_b   1.000
_cell.length_c   1.000
_cell.angle_alpha   90.00
_cell.angle_beta   90.00
_cell.angle_gamma   90.00
#
_symmetry.space_group_name_H-M   'P 1'
#
loop_
_entity.id
_entity.type
_entity.pdbx_description
1 polymer ?
#
loop_
_entity_poly.entity_id
_entity_poly.type
_entity_poly.pdbx_seq_one_letter_code
_entity_poly.pdbx_strand_id
1 'polypeptide(L)'
;MDSDGQERYRIEGYLPKDWFHARLEMAVARVHFMKKKFADAEKCYARVIEKFAATGVVPEAIYWSAVCKYKATNDHTVLSPAAVELSQKYPGDEWTLKSGPWGH
;
A
#
# COMPACT_ATOMS: atom_id res chain seq x y z
N MET A 1 -32.56 -2.22 -9.34
CA MET A 1 -33.21 -3.35 -8.67
C MET A 1 -34.32 -3.85 -9.58
N ASP A 2 -34.28 -5.12 -9.91
CA ASP A 2 -35.20 -5.79 -10.82
C ASP A 2 -36.41 -6.31 -10.03
N SER A 3 -37.46 -6.73 -10.75
CA SER A 3 -38.73 -7.20 -10.18
C SER A 3 -38.63 -8.46 -9.30
N ASP A 4 -37.50 -9.17 -9.33
CA ASP A 4 -37.22 -10.36 -8.50
C ASP A 4 -36.42 -10.06 -7.22
N GLY A 5 -36.19 -8.78 -6.91
CA GLY A 5 -35.51 -8.38 -5.67
C GLY A 5 -34.01 -8.68 -5.62
N GLN A 6 -33.43 -9.18 -6.72
CA GLN A 6 -31.99 -9.40 -6.83
C GLN A 6 -31.31 -8.12 -7.32
N GLU A 7 -30.49 -7.53 -6.46
CA GLU A 7 -29.69 -6.35 -6.77
C GLU A 7 -28.52 -6.76 -7.68
N ARG A 8 -28.65 -6.52 -8.99
CA ARG A 8 -27.66 -6.99 -9.98
C ARG A 8 -26.37 -6.17 -10.01
N TYR A 9 -26.43 -4.88 -9.69
CA TYR A 9 -25.26 -4.01 -9.56
C TYR A 9 -25.66 -2.68 -8.92
N ARG A 10 -24.98 -2.28 -7.83
CA ARG A 10 -25.09 -0.96 -7.21
C ARG A 10 -23.78 -0.21 -7.39
N ILE A 11 -23.74 0.68 -8.38
CA ILE A 11 -22.72 1.73 -8.43
C ILE A 11 -23.21 2.83 -7.50
N GLU A 12 -22.95 2.68 -6.20
CA GLU A 12 -22.80 3.87 -5.39
C GLU A 12 -21.40 4.38 -5.65
N GLY A 13 -21.25 5.65 -6.04
CA GLY A 13 -19.96 6.28 -6.37
C GLY A 13 -18.95 6.37 -5.21
N TYR A 14 -19.08 5.53 -4.19
CA TYR A 14 -18.21 5.40 -3.04
C TYR A 14 -17.28 4.19 -3.21
N LEU A 15 -16.01 4.38 -2.86
CA LEU A 15 -15.06 3.28 -2.75
C LEU A 15 -15.61 2.20 -1.79
N PRO A 16 -15.45 0.89 -2.09
CA PRO A 16 -15.76 -0.16 -1.13
C PRO A 16 -15.10 0.13 0.22
N LYS A 17 -15.75 -0.25 1.32
CA LYS A 17 -15.31 0.05 2.69
C LYS A 17 -13.80 -0.18 2.89
N ASP A 18 -13.31 -1.35 2.50
CA ASP A 18 -11.89 -1.70 2.69
C ASP A 18 -10.96 -0.84 1.86
N TRP A 19 -11.35 -0.48 0.64
CA TRP A 19 -10.60 0.47 -0.19
C TRP A 19 -10.54 1.85 0.44
N PHE A 20 -11.67 2.35 0.96
CA PHE A 20 -11.72 3.66 1.61
C PHE A 20 -10.87 3.67 2.88
N HIS A 21 -11.00 2.64 3.72
CA HIS A 21 -10.19 2.47 4.92
C HIS A 21 -8.70 2.37 4.60
N ALA A 22 -8.32 1.56 3.61
CA ALA A 22 -6.93 1.44 3.19
C ALA A 22 -6.38 2.81 2.75
N ARG A 23 -7.15 3.60 2.00
CA ARG A 23 -6.73 4.94 1.55
C ARG A 23 -6.59 5.94 2.70
N LEU A 24 -7.49 5.89 3.69
CA LEU A 24 -7.36 6.70 4.91
C LEU A 24 -6.09 6.34 5.69
N GLU A 25 -5.79 5.05 5.81
CA GLU A 25 -4.59 4.58 6.51
C GLU A 25 -3.31 4.99 5.79
N MET A 26 -3.30 4.95 4.45
CA MET A 26 -2.23 5.50 3.63
C MET A 26 -2.01 7.00 3.88
N ALA A 27 -3.08 7.77 4.02
CA ALA A 27 -3.00 9.21 4.31
C ALA A 27 -2.43 9.47 5.72
N VAL A 28 -2.84 8.70 6.73
CA VAL A 28 -2.27 8.78 8.08
C VAL A 28 -0.78 8.44 8.06
N ALA A 29 -0.41 7.34 7.40
CA ALA A 29 1.00 6.95 7.22
C ALA A 29 1.81 8.07 6.58
N ARG A 30 1.25 8.74 5.56
CA ARG A 30 1.88 9.88 4.89
C ARG A 30 2.10 11.07 5.82
N VAL A 31 1.15 11.38 6.68
CA VAL A 31 1.31 12.46 7.69
C VAL A 31 2.44 12.12 8.68
N HIS A 32 2.53 10.87 9.14
CA HIS A 32 3.64 10.43 9.98
C HIS A 32 4.99 10.55 9.25
N PHE A 33 5.04 10.13 7.98
CA PHE A 33 6.22 10.25 7.14
C PHE A 33 6.69 11.70 6.99
N MET A 34 5.76 12.62 6.69
CA MET A 34 6.06 14.06 6.57
C MET A 34 6.58 14.67 7.88
N LYS A 35 6.13 14.14 9.03
CA LYS A 35 6.63 14.51 10.36
C LYS A 35 7.95 13.81 10.73
N LYS A 36 8.58 13.09 9.80
CA LYS A 36 9.79 12.27 10.01
C LYS A 36 9.62 11.17 11.07
N LYS A 37 8.37 10.79 11.36
CA LYS A 37 8.04 9.68 12.27
C LYS A 37 8.02 8.37 11.50
N PHE A 38 9.18 7.95 11.02
CA PHE A 38 9.29 6.83 10.07
C PHE A 38 8.80 5.49 10.65
N ALA A 39 9.07 5.23 11.93
CA ALA A 39 8.58 4.02 12.59
C ALA A 39 7.04 3.98 12.70
N ASP A 40 6.40 5.12 12.98
CA ASP A 40 4.93 5.18 13.02
C ASP A 40 4.31 5.07 11.63
N ALA A 41 4.95 5.67 10.62
CA ALA A 41 4.53 5.56 9.23
C ALA A 41 4.60 4.12 8.74
N GLU A 42 5.71 3.43 9.02
CA GLU A 42 5.93 2.02 8.67
C GLU A 42 4.84 1.12 9.26
N LYS A 43 4.49 1.31 10.55
CA LYS A 43 3.39 0.56 11.20
C LYS A 43 2.05 0.76 10.50
N CYS A 44 1.77 1.97 10.01
CA CYS A 44 0.54 2.24 9.28
C CYS A 44 0.55 1.54 7.92
N TYR A 45 1.66 1.59 7.17
CA TYR A 45 1.80 0.88 5.91
C TYR A 45 1.73 -0.64 6.09
N ALA A 46 2.39 -1.20 7.11
CA ALA A 46 2.31 -2.62 7.45
C ALA A 46 0.86 -3.06 7.74
N ARG A 47 0.10 -2.24 8.48
CA ARG A 47 -1.33 -2.50 8.74
C ARG A 47 -2.14 -2.52 7.44
N VAL A 48 -1.81 -1.69 6.46
CA VAL A 48 -2.49 -1.71 5.15
C VAL A 48 -2.21 -3.01 4.39
N ILE A 49 -0.95 -3.45 4.38
CA ILE A 49 -0.54 -4.70 3.72
C ILE A 49 -1.25 -5.90 4.35
N GLU A 50 -1.34 -5.95 5.68
CA GLU A 50 -1.96 -7.07 6.40
C GLU A 50 -3.49 -7.08 6.29
N LYS A 51 -4.15 -5.94 6.49
CA LYS A 51 -5.62 -5.87 6.63
C LYS A 51 -6.36 -5.62 5.33
N PHE A 52 -5.69 -5.04 4.32
CA PHE A 52 -6.31 -4.63 3.07
C PHE A 52 -5.60 -5.24 1.85
N ALA A 53 -5.09 -6.47 2.00
CA ALA A 53 -4.37 -7.21 0.97
C ALA A 53 -5.12 -7.36 -0.38
N ALA A 54 -6.47 -7.30 -0.35
CA ALA A 54 -7.32 -7.38 -1.53
C ALA A 54 -7.49 -6.05 -2.30
N THR A 55 -6.91 -4.96 -1.79
CA THR A 55 -7.02 -3.61 -2.40
C THR A 55 -5.82 -3.31 -3.30
N GLY A 56 -6.03 -2.45 -4.31
CA GLY A 56 -4.96 -2.03 -5.22
C GLY A 56 -3.94 -1.05 -4.62
N VAL A 57 -4.07 -0.69 -3.34
CA VAL A 57 -3.12 0.21 -2.66
C VAL A 57 -1.95 -0.52 -1.99
N VAL A 58 -1.97 -1.86 -1.97
CA VAL A 58 -0.95 -2.68 -1.33
C VAL A 58 0.45 -2.48 -1.95
N PRO A 59 0.62 -2.41 -3.28
CA PRO A 59 1.94 -2.15 -3.87
C PRO A 59 2.54 -0.81 -3.41
N GLU A 60 1.69 0.22 -3.31
CA GLU A 60 2.07 1.53 -2.77
C GLU A 60 2.52 1.42 -1.30
N ALA A 61 1.79 0.65 -0.49
CA ALA A 61 2.11 0.45 0.93
C ALA A 61 3.43 -0.30 1.13
N ILE A 62 3.72 -1.34 0.33
CA ILE A 62 4.99 -2.08 0.37
C ILE A 62 6.15 -1.14 0.06
N TYR A 63 6.03 -0.36 -1.02
CA TYR A 63 7.06 0.60 -1.43
C TYR A 63 7.36 1.61 -0.32
N TRP A 64 6.33 2.26 0.22
CA TRP A 64 6.52 3.28 1.25
C TRP A 64 6.94 2.71 2.60
N SER A 65 6.54 1.48 2.95
CA SER A 65 7.05 0.77 4.12
C SER A 65 8.57 0.60 4.05
N ALA A 66 9.08 0.14 2.90
CA ALA A 66 10.52 0.00 2.67
C ALA A 66 11.26 1.36 2.75
N VAL A 67 10.68 2.41 2.15
CA VAL A 67 11.24 3.77 2.23
C VAL A 67 11.26 4.27 3.68
N CYS A 68 10.24 3.99 4.48
CA CYS A 68 10.23 4.34 5.90
C CYS A 68 11.35 3.64 6.66
N LYS A 69 11.55 2.33 6.44
CA LYS A 69 12.65 1.56 7.04
C LYS A 69 13.99 2.16 6.67
N TYR A 70 14.22 2.40 5.38
CA TYR A 70 15.44 3.03 4.88
C TYR A 70 15.66 4.41 5.52
N LYS A 71 14.63 5.25 5.63
CA LYS A 71 14.76 6.57 6.28
C LYS A 71 14.99 6.50 7.79
N ALA A 72 14.55 5.43 8.44
CA ALA A 72 14.77 5.22 9.88
C ALA A 72 16.18 4.69 10.17
N THR A 73 16.71 3.79 9.34
CA THR A 73 17.96 3.06 9.60
C THR A 73 19.14 3.55 8.75
N ASN A 74 18.87 4.28 7.66
CA ASN A 74 19.81 4.60 6.60
C ASN A 74 20.47 3.36 5.95
N ASP A 75 19.79 2.21 6.03
CA ASP A 75 20.25 0.94 5.50
C ASP A 75 19.54 0.63 4.18
N HIS A 76 20.30 0.60 3.08
CA HIS A 76 19.76 0.33 1.74
C HIS A 76 19.33 -1.13 1.55
N THR A 77 19.82 -2.06 2.37
CA THR A 77 19.51 -3.49 2.24
C THR A 77 18.02 -3.79 2.48
N VAL A 78 17.32 -2.92 3.21
CA VAL A 78 15.88 -3.05 3.49
C VAL A 78 14.99 -2.81 2.26
N LEU A 79 15.54 -2.22 1.20
CA LEU A 79 14.81 -1.88 -0.03
C LEU A 79 14.71 -3.07 -0.99
N SER A 80 15.75 -3.90 -1.05
CA SER A 80 15.82 -5.03 -1.98
C SER A 80 14.69 -6.06 -1.75
N PRO A 81 14.39 -6.50 -0.51
CA PRO A 81 13.28 -7.42 -0.25
C PRO A 81 11.93 -6.88 -0.73
N ALA A 82 11.70 -5.57 -0.62
CA ALA A 82 10.46 -4.94 -1.06
C ALA A 82 10.34 -4.92 -2.59
N ALA A 83 11.44 -4.69 -3.31
CA ALA A 83 11.45 -4.79 -4.77
C ALA A 83 11.22 -6.23 -5.27
N VAL A 84 11.83 -7.21 -4.58
CA VAL A 84 11.56 -8.63 -4.85
C VAL A 84 10.08 -8.93 -4.63
N GLU A 85 9.50 -8.50 -3.51
CA GLU A 85 8.08 -8.74 -3.22
C GLU A 85 7.17 -8.08 -4.27
N LEU A 86 7.44 -6.82 -4.64
CA LEU A 86 6.67 -6.10 -5.66
C LEU A 86 6.75 -6.77 -7.03
N SER A 87 7.94 -7.20 -7.45
CA SER A 87 8.11 -7.90 -8.73
C SER A 87 7.43 -9.26 -8.79
N GLN A 88 7.37 -9.98 -7.66
CA GLN A 88 6.72 -11.28 -7.57
C GLN A 88 5.20 -11.20 -7.50
N LYS A 89 4.66 -10.30 -6.66
CA LYS A 89 3.23 -10.23 -6.36
C LYS A 89 2.47 -9.28 -7.26
N TYR A 90 3.13 -8.23 -7.76
CA TYR A 90 2.51 -7.16 -8.53
C TYR A 90 3.31 -6.84 -9.80
N PRO A 91 3.54 -7.84 -10.68
CA PRO A 91 4.24 -7.61 -11.93
C PRO A 91 3.44 -6.63 -12.81
N GLY A 92 4.06 -5.52 -13.21
CA GLY A 92 3.44 -4.49 -14.05
C GLY A 92 2.80 -3.32 -13.29
N ASP A 93 2.83 -3.31 -11.96
CA ASP A 93 2.40 -2.15 -11.16
C ASP A 93 3.42 -0.99 -11.24
N GLU A 94 2.94 0.24 -11.13
CA GLU A 94 3.79 1.44 -11.12
C GLU A 94 4.82 1.41 -9.98
N TRP A 95 4.45 0.89 -8.81
CA TRP A 95 5.34 0.80 -7.65
C TRP A 95 6.43 -0.25 -7.83
N THR A 96 6.13 -1.31 -8.59
CA THR A 96 7.13 -2.29 -9.02
C THR A 96 8.18 -1.64 -9.91
N LEU A 97 7.77 -0.86 -10.92
CA LEU A 97 8.68 -0.09 -11.77
C LEU A 97 9.54 0.89 -10.96
N LYS A 98 8.94 1.62 -10.01
CA LYS A 98 9.66 2.55 -9.13
C LYS A 98 10.67 1.88 -8.21
N SER A 99 10.42 0.63 -7.82
CA SER A 99 11.32 -0.16 -6.97
C SER A 99 12.47 -0.81 -7.75
N GLY A 100 12.47 -0.76 -9.08
CA GLY A 100 13.48 -1.39 -9.95
C GLY A 100 14.94 -1.16 -9.53
N PRO A 101 15.36 0.08 -9.19
CA PRO A 101 16.73 0.36 -8.76
C PRO A 101 17.17 -0.34 -7.46
N TRP A 102 16.24 -0.91 -6.69
CA TRP A 102 16.54 -1.59 -5.42
C TRP A 102 16.81 -3.10 -5.57
N GLY A 103 16.51 -3.67 -6.74
CA GLY A 103 16.60 -5.11 -7.00
C GLY A 103 18.03 -5.62 -7.30
N HIS A 104 19.06 -4.82 -7.06
CA HIS A 104 20.46 -5.13 -7.38
C HIS A 104 21.33 -5.23 -6.12
#